data_AF-A0A924C7Z6-F1
#
_entry.id   AF-A0A924C7Z6-F1
#
_cell.length_a   1.000
_cell.length_b   1.000
_cell.length_c   1.000
_cell.angle_alpha   90.00
_cell.angle_beta   90.00
_cell.angle_gamma   90.00
#
_symmetry.space_group_name_H-M   'P 1'
#
loop_
_entity.id
_entity.type
_entity.pdbx_description
1 polymer ?
#
loop_
_entity_poly.entity_id
_entity_poly.type
_entity_poly.pdbx_seq_one_letter_code
_entity_poly.pdbx_strand_id
1 'polypeptide(L)' 'MSRELARHPADDGSGYYLYWAAALETLTTERGLLTAADLASRKDAWADAYRHTPHGKPVELPAN' A
#
# COMPACT_ATOMS: atom_id res chain seq x y z
N MET A 1 4.71 14.99 -0.93
CA MET A 1 3.42 14.44 -1.41
C MET A 1 2.50 14.31 -0.21
N SER A 2 1.40 15.03 -0.05
CA SER A 2 1.07 16.43 -0.31
C SER A 2 0.07 16.80 0.78
N ARG A 3 0.12 18.06 1.21
CA ARG A 3 -0.55 18.63 2.40
C ARG A 3 -2.08 18.81 2.23
N GLU A 4 -2.73 17.98 1.42
CA GLU A 4 -4.12 18.21 0.97
C GLU A 4 -5.06 17.05 1.31
N LEU A 5 -5.33 16.84 2.60
CA LEU A 5 -6.56 16.17 3.05
C LEU A 5 -7.66 17.19 3.37
N ALA A 6 -7.66 18.35 2.69
CA ALA A 6 -8.65 19.38 2.89
C ALA A 6 -9.68 19.34 1.76
N ARG A 7 -10.79 18.63 2.05
CA ARG A 7 -12.09 18.58 1.37
C ARG A 7 -12.27 17.41 0.40
N HIS A 8 -12.95 16.36 0.85
CA HIS A 8 -13.74 15.53 -0.05
C HIS A 8 -15.22 15.54 0.37
N PRO A 9 -16.12 16.08 -0.48
CA PRO A 9 -17.57 15.95 -0.30
C PRO A 9 -17.94 14.49 -0.53
N ALA A 10 -18.67 13.89 0.42
CA ALA A 10 -19.15 12.50 0.39
C ALA A 10 -18.18 11.55 -0.34
N ASP A 11 -17.05 11.24 0.32
CA ASP A 11 -16.18 10.14 -0.09
C ASP A 11 -17.06 8.89 -0.22
N ASP A 12 -17.29 8.44 -1.44
CA ASP A 12 -18.16 7.30 -1.79
C ASP A 12 -17.58 5.95 -1.32
N GLY A 13 -16.56 6.00 -0.45
CA GLY A 13 -15.82 4.88 0.08
C GLY A 13 -14.75 4.35 -0.87
N SER A 14 -14.64 4.86 -2.10
CA SER A 14 -13.66 4.38 -3.08
C SER A 14 -12.21 4.56 -2.62
N GLY A 15 -11.96 5.59 -1.80
CA GLY A 15 -10.65 5.88 -1.21
C GLY A 15 -10.32 5.15 0.08
N TYR A 16 -11.28 4.43 0.70
CA TYR A 16 -11.14 3.92 2.08
C TYR A 16 -9.83 3.17 2.32
N TYR A 17 -9.53 2.16 1.49
CA TYR A 17 -8.31 1.37 1.62
C TYR A 17 -7.04 2.13 1.22
N LEU A 18 -7.16 3.10 0.30
CA LEU A 18 -6.04 3.95 -0.09
C LEU A 18 -5.61 4.86 1.06
N TYR A 19 -6.55 5.43 1.80
CA TYR A 19 -6.25 6.24 2.98
C TYR A 19 -5.59 5.42 4.09
N TRP A 20 -6.08 4.21 4.35
CA TRP A 20 -5.47 3.31 5.31
C TRP A 20 -4.05 2.89 4.91
N ALA A 21 -3.83 2.54 3.63
CA ALA A 21 -2.50 2.21 3.13
C ALA A 21 -1.54 3.40 3.30
N ALA A 22 -1.96 4.61 2.91
CA ALA A 22 -1.14 5.81 3.04
C ALA A 22 -0.79 6.13 4.52
N ALA A 23 -1.73 5.93 5.44
CA ALA A 23 -1.50 6.12 6.87
C ALA A 23 -0.44 5.16 7.42
N LEU A 24 -0.49 3.88 7.03
CA LEU A 24 0.47 2.87 7.45
C LEU A 24 1.86 3.09 6.85
N GLU A 25 1.95 3.46 5.57
CA GLU A 25 3.21 3.83 4.92
C GLU A 25 3.88 5.02 5.62
N THR A 26 3.09 6.03 5.97
CA THR A 26 3.58 7.22 6.71
C THR A 26 4.04 6.83 8.11
N LEU A 27 3.22 6.11 8.87
CA LEU A 27 3.56 5.72 10.25
C LEU A 27 4.83 4.87 10.32
N THR A 28 5.00 3.92 9.41
CA THR A 28 6.17 3.02 9.41
C THR A 28 7.45 3.75 8.99
N THR A 29 7.37 4.69 8.05
CA THR A 29 8.52 5.48 7.61
C THR A 29 8.93 6.53 8.64
N GLU A 30 7.98 7.24 9.26
CA GLU A 30 8.26 8.23 10.32
C GLU A 30 8.91 7.58 11.55
N ARG A 31 8.57 6.32 11.83
CA ARG A 31 9.18 5.55 12.92
C ARG A 31 10.50 4.89 12.54
N GLY A 32 10.97 5.07 11.30
CA GLY A 32 12.20 4.46 10.80
C GLY A 32 12.14 2.94 10.70
N LEU A 33 10.95 2.35 10.69
CA LEU A 33 10.76 0.89 10.61
C LEU A 33 10.93 0.37 9.19
N LEU A 34 10.58 1.21 8.20
CA LEU A 34 10.71 0.92 6.79
C LEU A 34 11.23 2.17 6.07
N THR A 35 12.06 1.96 5.07
CA THR A 35 12.47 3.00 4.14
C THR A 35 11.49 3.11 2.96
N ALA A 36 11.58 4.22 2.21
CA ALA A 36 10.84 4.34 0.96
C ALA A 36 11.21 3.24 -0.05
N ALA A 37 12.46 2.76 -0.03
CA ALA A 37 12.91 1.67 -0.87
C ALA A 37 12.27 0.32 -0.46
N ASP A 38 12.14 0.07 0.84
CA ASP A 38 11.47 -1.14 1.35
C ASP A 38 9.99 -1.17 0.94
N LEU A 39 9.32 -0.02 1.02
CA LEU A 39 7.93 0.12 0.57
C LEU A 39 7.78 -0.10 -0.94
N ALA A 40 8.69 0.46 -1.75
CA ALA A 40 8.70 0.26 -3.20
C ALA A 40 8.90 -1.22 -3.55
N SER A 41 9.92 -1.85 -2.97
CA SER A 41 10.21 -3.28 -3.16
C SER A 41 9.02 -4.15 -2.76
N ARG A 42 8.35 -3.83 -1.65
CA ARG A 42 7.16 -4.56 -1.20
C ARG A 42 5.98 -4.42 -2.18
N LYS A 43 5.77 -3.24 -2.77
CA LYS A 43 4.73 -3.03 -3.78
C LYS A 43 5.02 -3.83 -5.05
N ASP A 44 6.28 -3.83 -5.49
CA ASP A 44 6.71 -4.59 -6.65
C ASP A 44 6.54 -6.10 -6.44
N ALA A 45 6.93 -6.62 -5.27
CA ALA A 45 6.76 -8.03 -4.91
C ALA A 45 5.27 -8.44 -4.89
N TRP A 46 4.38 -7.58 -4.38
CA TRP A 46 2.95 -7.81 -4.42
C TRP A 46 2.40 -7.84 -5.84
N ALA A 47 2.77 -6.86 -6.66
CA ALA A 47 2.33 -6.77 -8.05
C ALA A 47 2.79 -8.00 -8.84
N ASP A 48 4.00 -8.48 -8.56
CA ASP A 48 4.55 -9.68 -9.18
C ASP A 48 3.85 -10.95 -8.73
N ALA A 49 3.70 -11.15 -7.42
CA ALA A 49 2.98 -12.29 -6.86
C ALA A 49 1.54 -12.36 -7.41
N TYR A 50 0.85 -11.22 -7.50
CA TYR A 50 -0.49 -11.14 -8.07
C TYR A 50 -0.53 -11.61 -9.53
N ARG A 51 0.40 -11.14 -10.37
CA ARG A 51 0.47 -11.54 -11.79
C ARG A 51 0.72 -13.03 -11.99
N HIS A 52 1.46 -13.66 -11.07
CA HIS A 52 1.81 -15.07 -11.15
C HIS A 52 0.83 -15.99 -10.41
N THR A 53 -0.14 -15.45 -9.67
CA THR A 53 -1.13 -16.24 -8.94
C THR A 53 -2.28 -16.63 -9.87
N PRO A 54 -2.54 -17.95 -10.08
CA PRO A 54 -3.71 -18.38 -10.83
C PRO A 54 -5.02 -17.90 -10.20
N HIS A 55 -6.01 -17.54 -11.02
CA HIS A 55 -7.31 -17.11 -10.52
C HIS A 55 -7.92 -18.13 -9.55
N GLY A 56 -8.43 -17.66 -8.40
CA GLY A 56 -9.00 -18.49 -7.35
C GLY A 56 -7.99 -19.11 -6.37
N LYS A 57 -6.70 -18.79 -6.51
CA LYS A 57 -5.66 -19.14 -5.52
C LYS A 57 -5.28 -17.92 -4.67
N PRO A 58 -4.85 -18.13 -3.42
CA PRO A 58 -4.33 -17.05 -2.59
C PRO A 58 -3.04 -16.49 -3.19
N VAL A 59 -2.84 -15.17 -3.09
CA VAL A 59 -1.58 -14.52 -3.46
C VAL A 59 -0.60 -14.71 -2.31
N GLU A 60 0.52 -15.38 -2.59
CA GLU A 60 1.60 -15.58 -1.62
C GLU A 60 2.77 -14.64 -1.94
N LEU A 61 3.20 -13.87 -0.95
CA LEU A 61 4.42 -13.08 -1.06
C LEU A 61 5.64 -13.97 -0.80
N PRO A 62 6.69 -13.90 -1.64
CA PRO A 62 7.95 -14.57 -1.31
C PRO A 62 8.54 -13.99 -0.02
N ALA A 63 9.19 -14.84 0.77
CA ALA A 63 9.95 -14.38 1.93
C ALA A 63 11.12 -13.51 1.46
N ASN A 64 11.31 -12.37 2.11
CA ASN A 64 12.47 -11.50 1.93
C ASN A 64 13.74 -12.14 2.49
#